data_AF-A0A3R6TZF2-F1
#
_entry.id   AF-A0A3R6TZF2-F1
#
_cell.length_a   1.000
_cell.length_b   1.000
_cell.length_c   1.000
_cell.angle_alpha   90.00
_cell.angle_beta   90.00
_cell.angle_gamma   90.00
#
_symmetry.space_group_name_H-M   'P 1'
#
loop_
_entity.id
_entity.type
_entity.pdbx_description
1 polymer ?
#
loop_
_entity_poly.entity_id
_entity_poly.type
_entity_poly.pdbx_seq_one_letter_code
_entity_poly.pdbx_strand_id
1 'polypeptide(L)'
;MELKGQVTISIEDFEKLKAAAEQKEYAENRLTTFKDRMSQFYEIEDTEFWKQVEEIDSKPMTDRQIAMALSKARETLKIVVDTKALKKTIRSMINKKAYPDNDAHIDLSNTTDKELKAIEICFREQED
;
A
#
# COMPACT_ATOMS: atom_id res chain seq x y z
N MET A 1 30.90 1.30 -27.72
CA MET A 1 31.50 0.00 -28.11
C MET A 1 30.51 -1.07 -27.69
N GLU A 2 29.81 -1.71 -28.63
CA GLU A 2 28.85 -2.79 -28.33
C GLU A 2 29.57 -4.13 -28.31
N LEU A 3 29.64 -4.77 -27.15
CA LEU A 3 30.11 -6.15 -27.03
C LEU A 3 28.96 -7.08 -27.42
N LYS A 4 28.92 -7.53 -28.68
CA LYS A 4 28.03 -8.62 -29.13
C LYS A 4 28.67 -9.96 -28.79
N GLY A 5 28.31 -10.51 -27.64
CA GLY A 5 28.65 -11.87 -27.22
C GLY A 5 27.42 -12.78 -27.22
N GLN A 6 27.58 -14.03 -27.67
CA GLN A 6 26.56 -15.06 -27.56
C GLN A 6 26.76 -15.81 -26.24
N VAL A 7 25.79 -15.75 -25.34
CA VAL A 7 25.84 -16.44 -24.03
C VAL A 7 25.09 -17.77 -24.17
N THR A 8 25.79 -18.88 -23.90
CA THR A 8 25.18 -20.21 -23.84
C THR A 8 24.81 -20.52 -22.39
N ILE A 9 23.51 -20.55 -22.10
CA ILE A 9 22.98 -20.98 -20.80
C ILE A 9 22.40 -22.39 -20.93
N SER A 10 22.45 -23.17 -19.84
CA SER A 10 21.76 -24.46 -19.81
C SER A 10 20.24 -24.22 -19.83
N ILE A 11 19.48 -25.19 -20.36
CA ILE A 11 18.01 -25.12 -20.38
C ILE A 11 17.46 -25.05 -18.94
N GLU A 12 18.08 -25.77 -18.01
CA GLU A 12 17.70 -25.76 -16.60
C GLU A 12 17.88 -24.37 -15.97
N ASP A 13 19.00 -23.69 -16.25
CA ASP A 13 19.25 -22.34 -15.74
C ASP A 13 18.32 -21.31 -16.39
N PHE A 14 17.94 -21.49 -17.67
CA PHE A 14 16.93 -20.67 -18.32
C PHE A 14 15.56 -20.82 -17.66
N GLU A 15 15.13 -22.04 -17.34
CA GLU A 15 13.86 -22.29 -16.66
C GLU A 15 13.85 -21.71 -15.24
N LYS A 16 14.97 -21.80 -14.50
CA LYS A 16 15.10 -21.15 -13.18
C LYS A 16 15.00 -19.62 -13.27
N LEU A 17 15.68 -19.02 -14.26
CA LEU A 17 15.61 -17.57 -14.48
C LEU A 17 14.21 -17.13 -14.91
N LYS A 18 13.54 -17.92 -15.76
CA LYS A 18 12.16 -17.68 -16.17
C LYS A 18 11.19 -17.77 -14.98
N ALA A 19 11.29 -18.82 -14.17
CA ALA A 19 10.46 -18.98 -12.97
C ALA A 19 10.69 -17.86 -11.96
N ALA A 20 11.94 -17.41 -11.77
CA ALA A 20 12.26 -16.26 -10.91
C ALA A 20 11.69 -14.95 -11.47
N ALA A 21 11.75 -14.75 -12.80
CA ALA A 21 11.15 -13.59 -13.46
C ALA A 21 9.62 -13.59 -13.36
N GLU A 22 8.98 -14.74 -13.60
CA GLU A 22 7.53 -14.92 -13.46
C GLU A 22 7.06 -14.71 -12.00
N GLN A 23 7.81 -15.21 -11.02
CA GLN A 23 7.53 -14.95 -9.60
C GLN A 23 7.70 -13.47 -9.24
N LYS A 24 8.73 -12.82 -9.78
CA LYS A 24 8.96 -11.38 -9.59
C LYS A 24 7.83 -10.56 -10.21
N GLU A 25 7.47 -10.84 -11.46
CA GLU A 25 6.36 -10.18 -12.16
C GLU A 25 5.03 -10.44 -11.44
N TYR A 26 4.81 -11.65 -10.94
CA TYR A 26 3.64 -11.98 -10.13
C TYR A 26 3.60 -11.21 -8.81
N ALA A 27 4.74 -11.08 -8.12
CA ALA A 27 4.86 -10.31 -6.89
C ALA A 27 4.67 -8.81 -7.14
N GLU A 28 5.26 -8.27 -8.21
CA GLU A 28 5.09 -6.87 -8.64
C GLU A 28 3.64 -6.58 -9.03
N ASN A 29 2.98 -7.46 -9.80
CA ASN A 29 1.57 -7.33 -10.16
C ASN A 29 0.65 -7.40 -8.93
N ARG A 30 0.93 -8.29 -7.97
CA ARG A 30 0.21 -8.33 -6.69
C ARG A 30 0.44 -7.06 -5.86
N LEU A 31 1.66 -6.53 -5.84
CA LEU A 31 2.00 -5.31 -5.11
C LEU A 31 1.32 -4.08 -5.71
N THR A 32 1.31 -3.96 -7.04
CA THR A 32 0.60 -2.88 -7.75
C THR A 32 -0.90 -2.98 -7.51
N THR A 33 -1.49 -4.18 -7.65
CA THR A 33 -2.91 -4.41 -7.34
C THR A 33 -3.23 -4.06 -5.88
N PHE A 34 -2.33 -4.36 -4.95
CA PHE A 34 -2.49 -4.01 -3.54
C PHE A 34 -2.42 -2.49 -3.33
N LYS A 35 -1.44 -1.80 -3.93
CA LYS A 35 -1.33 -0.33 -3.88
C LYS A 35 -2.57 0.35 -4.44
N ASP A 36 -3.05 -0.09 -5.60
CA ASP A 36 -4.27 0.45 -6.22
C ASP A 36 -5.48 0.28 -5.30
N ARG A 37 -5.64 -0.91 -4.69
CA ARG A 37 -6.73 -1.17 -3.74
C ARG A 37 -6.61 -0.35 -2.46
N MET A 38 -5.39 -0.10 -1.97
CA MET A 38 -5.20 0.71 -0.78
C MET A 38 -5.50 2.20 -1.07
N SER A 39 -5.08 2.71 -2.23
CA SER A 39 -5.39 4.09 -2.67
C SER A 39 -6.89 4.38 -2.81
N GLN A 40 -7.73 3.34 -2.89
CA GLN A 40 -9.18 3.50 -2.94
C GLN A 40 -9.80 3.88 -1.60
N PHE A 41 -9.11 3.67 -0.48
CA PHE A 41 -9.71 3.88 0.85
C PHE A 41 -8.87 4.71 1.81
N TYR A 42 -7.62 5.00 1.51
CA TYR A 42 -6.84 5.93 2.31
C TYR A 42 -6.17 6.99 1.43
N GLU A 43 -6.05 8.19 1.97
CA GLU A 43 -5.29 9.30 1.41
C GLU A 43 -4.38 9.89 2.50
N ILE A 44 -3.31 10.55 2.08
CA ILE A 44 -2.47 11.33 2.98
C ILE A 44 -2.90 12.79 2.81
N GLU A 45 -3.50 13.37 3.84
CA GLU A 45 -3.77 14.81 3.89
C GLU A 45 -2.44 15.52 4.15
N ASP A 46 -1.87 16.10 3.11
CA ASP A 46 -0.54 16.73 3.12
C ASP A 46 -0.58 18.25 2.86
N THR A 47 -1.77 18.85 2.86
CA THR A 47 -1.96 20.29 2.57
C THR A 47 -1.16 21.18 3.52
N GLU A 48 -1.27 20.94 4.83
CA GLU A 48 -0.54 21.73 5.82
C GLU A 48 0.97 21.42 5.80
N PHE A 49 1.34 20.18 5.48
CA PHE A 49 2.74 19.79 5.28
C PHE A 49 3.38 20.62 4.16
N TRP A 50 2.76 20.66 2.98
CA TRP A 50 3.29 21.40 1.82
C TRP A 50 3.37 22.90 2.07
N LYS A 51 2.38 23.47 2.75
CA LYS A 51 2.44 24.88 3.16
C LYS A 51 3.66 25.17 4.03
N GLN A 52 3.99 24.29 4.97
CA GLN A 52 5.18 24.43 5.81
C GLN A 52 6.48 24.20 5.03
N VAL A 53 6.50 23.29 4.05
CA VAL A 53 7.65 23.09 3.15
C VAL A 53 7.91 24.36 2.33
N GLU A 54 6.89 24.96 1.75
CA GLU A 54 7.02 26.22 1.00
C GLU A 54 7.55 27.35 1.88
N GLU A 55 7.10 27.44 3.15
CA GLU A 55 7.63 28.42 4.09
C GLU A 55 9.12 28.19 4.44
N ILE A 56 9.57 26.95 4.51
CA ILE A 56 10.98 26.60 4.73
C ILE A 56 11.82 27.04 3.52
N ASP A 57 11.37 26.72 2.30
CA ASP A 57 12.07 27.08 1.06
C ASP A 57 12.13 28.61 0.86
N SER A 58 11.17 29.36 1.39
CA SER A 58 11.11 30.82 1.27
C SER A 58 12.11 31.57 2.16
N LYS A 59 12.76 30.91 3.12
CA LYS A 59 13.61 31.55 4.15
C LYS A 59 15.03 30.99 4.13
N PRO A 60 16.07 31.84 4.23
CA PRO A 60 17.43 31.34 4.39
C PRO A 60 17.58 30.65 5.76
N MET A 61 17.88 29.35 5.73
CA MET A 61 18.05 28.49 6.90
C MET A 61 19.31 27.63 6.73
N THR A 62 19.90 27.21 7.84
CA THR A 62 20.97 26.18 7.84
C THR A 62 20.37 24.79 7.66
N ASP A 63 21.15 23.82 7.17
CA ASP A 63 20.71 22.43 7.00
C ASP A 63 20.09 21.83 8.27
N ARG A 64 20.67 22.16 9.45
CA ARG A 64 20.15 21.72 10.74
C ARG A 64 18.76 22.29 11.03
N GLN A 65 18.54 23.57 10.71
CA GLN A 65 17.24 24.22 10.88
C GLN A 65 16.21 23.66 9.91
N ILE A 66 16.60 23.39 8.66
CA ILE A 66 15.76 22.76 7.64
C ILE A 66 15.32 21.37 8.10
N ALA A 67 16.25 20.54 8.58
CA ALA A 67 15.94 19.19 9.07
C ALA A 67 14.94 19.21 10.24
N MET A 68 15.12 20.12 11.20
CA MET A 68 14.19 20.29 12.32
C MET A 68 12.81 20.77 11.85
N ALA A 69 12.76 21.75 10.94
CA ALA A 69 11.51 22.29 10.43
C ALA A 69 10.74 21.26 9.59
N LEU A 70 11.42 20.48 8.75
CA LEU A 70 10.81 19.37 8.01
C LEU A 70 10.32 18.26 8.94
N SER A 71 11.04 17.94 10.02
CA SER A 71 10.57 16.98 11.02
C SER A 71 9.25 17.42 11.61
N LYS A 72 9.14 18.70 11.97
CA LYS A 72 7.91 19.27 12.51
C LYS A 72 6.78 19.33 11.48
N ALA A 73 7.10 19.63 10.21
CA ALA A 73 6.12 19.60 9.14
C ALA A 73 5.53 18.20 8.96
N ARG A 74 6.32 17.13 9.09
CA ARG A 74 5.82 15.74 8.99
C ARG A 74 4.79 15.40 10.06
N GLU A 75 4.82 16.04 11.23
CA GLU A 75 3.80 15.85 12.28
C GLU A 75 2.40 16.32 11.84
N THR A 76 2.31 17.14 10.80
CA THR A 76 1.04 17.62 10.25
C THR A 76 0.40 16.68 9.24
N LEU A 77 1.13 15.67 8.76
CA LEU A 77 0.60 14.66 7.85
C LEU A 77 -0.46 13.85 8.57
N LYS A 78 -1.61 13.66 7.92
CA LYS A 78 -2.66 12.78 8.43
C LYS A 78 -2.95 11.69 7.42
N ILE A 79 -3.26 10.50 7.91
CA ILE A 79 -3.84 9.44 7.09
C ILE A 79 -5.35 9.56 7.24
N VAL A 80 -6.03 9.91 6.16
CA VAL A 80 -7.48 9.97 6.09
C VAL A 80 -7.97 8.66 5.49
N VAL A 81 -8.94 8.02 6.14
CA VAL A 81 -9.48 6.73 5.70
C VAL A 81 -10.96 6.87 5.37
N ASP A 82 -11.33 6.61 4.12
CA ASP A 82 -12.74 6.39 3.76
C ASP A 82 -13.17 5.03 4.29
N THR A 83 -13.83 5.07 5.45
CA THR A 83 -14.37 3.89 6.14
C THR A 83 -15.30 3.04 5.27
N LYS A 84 -16.07 3.66 4.36
CA LYS A 84 -16.99 2.95 3.46
C LYS A 84 -16.21 2.25 2.35
N ALA A 85 -15.24 2.92 1.76
CA ALA A 85 -14.37 2.32 0.76
C ALA A 85 -13.53 1.19 1.36
N LEU A 86 -12.97 1.38 2.56
CA LEU A 86 -12.21 0.36 3.29
C LEU A 86 -13.03 -0.91 3.50
N LYS A 87 -14.26 -0.78 4.01
CA LYS A 87 -15.17 -1.93 4.23
C LYS A 87 -15.51 -2.65 2.93
N LYS A 88 -15.74 -1.92 1.83
CA LYS A 88 -16.00 -2.51 0.52
C LYS A 88 -14.78 -3.25 -0.03
N THR A 89 -13.59 -2.67 0.13
CA THR A 89 -12.32 -3.28 -0.27
C THR A 89 -12.06 -4.56 0.51
N ILE A 90 -12.23 -4.55 1.85
CA ILE A 90 -12.11 -5.75 2.69
C ILE A 90 -13.10 -6.84 2.23
N ARG A 91 -14.38 -6.51 2.04
CA ARG A 91 -15.40 -7.46 1.53
C ARG A 91 -14.94 -8.11 0.21
N SER A 92 -14.39 -7.33 -0.71
CA SER A 92 -13.93 -7.81 -2.02
C SER A 92 -12.69 -8.72 -1.96
N MET A 93 -11.90 -8.61 -0.89
CA MET A 93 -10.68 -9.40 -0.70
C MET A 93 -10.96 -10.78 -0.09
N ILE A 94 -12.13 -10.99 0.51
CA ILE A 94 -12.51 -12.29 1.07
C ILE A 94 -12.70 -13.30 -0.07
N ASN A 95 -11.76 -14.24 -0.17
CA ASN A 95 -11.78 -15.28 -1.18
C ASN A 95 -12.34 -16.59 -0.61
N LYS A 96 -13.55 -16.98 -1.03
CA LYS A 96 -14.19 -18.23 -0.60
C LYS A 96 -13.33 -19.48 -0.83
N LYS A 97 -12.50 -19.50 -1.88
CA LYS A 97 -11.60 -20.63 -2.18
C LYS A 97 -10.46 -20.80 -1.16
N ALA A 98 -10.10 -19.74 -0.44
CA ALA A 98 -9.05 -19.77 0.58
C ALA A 98 -9.59 -20.18 1.96
N TYR A 99 -10.91 -20.19 2.14
CA TYR A 99 -11.59 -20.52 3.40
C TYR A 99 -12.69 -21.59 3.20
N PRO A 100 -12.33 -22.81 2.72
CA PRO A 100 -13.31 -23.85 2.43
C PRO A 100 -14.07 -24.36 3.67
N ASP A 101 -13.44 -24.31 4.85
CA ASP A 101 -14.00 -24.84 6.11
C ASP A 101 -14.36 -23.74 7.13
N ASN A 102 -14.37 -22.46 6.72
CA ASN A 102 -14.65 -21.33 7.62
C ASN A 102 -15.73 -20.41 7.03
N ASP A 103 -17.00 -20.81 7.26
CA ASP A 103 -18.20 -20.12 6.79
C ASP A 103 -18.34 -18.68 7.31
N ALA A 104 -17.75 -18.35 8.47
CA ALA A 104 -17.87 -17.01 9.05
C ALA A 104 -17.26 -15.90 8.17
N HIS A 105 -16.18 -16.20 7.42
CA HIS A 105 -15.63 -15.25 6.46
C HIS A 105 -16.47 -15.18 5.17
N ILE A 106 -17.09 -16.30 4.76
CA ILE A 106 -18.00 -16.33 3.61
C ILE A 106 -19.22 -15.43 3.86
N ASP A 107 -19.75 -15.39 5.08
CA ASP A 107 -20.88 -14.52 5.44
C ASP A 107 -20.52 -13.02 5.36
N LEU A 108 -19.30 -12.65 5.74
CA LEU A 108 -18.77 -11.30 5.55
C LEU A 108 -18.69 -10.89 4.06
N SER A 109 -18.39 -11.85 3.17
CA SER A 109 -18.39 -11.59 1.72
C SER A 109 -19.80 -11.31 1.16
N ASN A 110 -20.83 -11.89 1.77
CA ASN A 110 -22.23 -11.76 1.37
C ASN A 110 -22.95 -10.60 2.07
N THR A 111 -22.27 -9.91 3.00
CA THR A 111 -22.84 -8.85 3.82
C THR A 111 -23.33 -7.67 2.97
N THR A 112 -24.54 -7.20 3.26
CA THR A 112 -25.16 -6.05 2.57
C THR A 112 -24.46 -4.74 2.90
N ASP A 113 -24.65 -3.71 2.06
CA ASP A 113 -24.09 -2.38 2.33
C ASP A 113 -24.61 -1.76 3.64
N LYS A 114 -25.83 -2.13 4.08
CA LYS A 114 -26.40 -1.70 5.37
C LYS A 114 -25.67 -2.34 6.55
N GLU A 115 -25.42 -3.64 6.49
CA GLU A 115 -24.71 -4.39 7.52
C GLU A 115 -23.23 -4.00 7.57
N LEU A 116 -22.56 -3.81 6.43
CA LEU A 116 -21.20 -3.26 6.38
C LEU A 116 -21.11 -1.92 7.10
N LYS A 117 -22.11 -1.03 6.90
CA LYS A 117 -22.12 0.28 7.57
C LYS A 117 -22.17 0.15 9.10
N ALA A 118 -22.85 -0.88 9.62
CA ALA A 118 -22.98 -1.13 11.06
C ALA A 118 -21.72 -1.73 11.71
N ILE A 119 -20.79 -2.32 10.93
CA ILE A 119 -19.52 -2.84 11.46
C ILE A 119 -18.66 -1.69 11.98
N GLU A 120 -18.18 -1.77 13.22
CA GLU A 120 -17.25 -0.77 13.77
C GLU A 120 -15.83 -0.98 13.24
N ILE A 121 -15.08 0.12 13.04
CA ILE A 121 -13.65 0.07 12.73
C ILE A 121 -12.90 0.50 13.99
N CYS A 122 -12.15 -0.43 14.57
CA CYS A 122 -11.36 -0.18 15.78
C CYS A 122 -9.88 -0.06 15.41
N PHE A 123 -9.25 1.04 15.81
CA PHE A 123 -7.79 1.19 15.76
C PHE A 123 -7.23 0.78 17.13
N ARG A 124 -6.27 -0.15 17.14
CA ARG A 124 -5.57 -0.55 18.36
C ARG A 124 -4.19 0.12 18.36
N GLU A 125 -3.83 0.77 19.45
CA GLU A 125 -2.46 1.24 19.67
C GLU A 125 -1.54 0.02 19.89
N GLN A 126 -0.25 0.13 19.59
CA GLN A 126 0.68 -0.94 19.98
C GLN A 126 0.65 -1.08 21.50
N GLU A 127 0.38 -2.29 22.00
CA GLU A 127 0.65 -2.63 23.40
C GLU A 127 2.18 -2.68 23.55
N ASP A 128 2.72 -1.87 24.47
CA ASP A 128 4.15 -1.82 24.83
C ASP A 128 4.71 -3.18 25.26
#